data_AF-A0A1G8XDW1-F1
#
_entry.id   AF-A0A1G8XDW1-F1
#
_cell.length_a   1.000
_cell.length_b   1.000
_cell.length_c   1.000
_cell.angle_alpha   90.00
_cell.angle_beta   90.00
_cell.angle_gamma   90.00
#
_symmetry.space_group_name_H-M   'P 1'
#
loop_
_entity.id
_entity.type
_entity.pdbx_description
1 polymer ?
#
loop_
_entity_poly.entity_id
_entity_poly.type
_entity_poly.pdbx_seq_one_letter_code
_entity_poly.pdbx_strand_id
1 'polypeptide(L)' 'MNRSRLVRFIVSTIGVPAPASSPADCTLIGDSPSDIKAAHAFGARAIGYANKPGKFEKLTNAGADTVAEQLELITSEL' A
#
# COMPACT_ATOMS: atom_id res chain seq x y z
N MET A 1 25.48 -4.79 0.19
CA MET A 1 24.35 -3.87 -0.10
C MET A 1 23.23 -4.21 0.88
N ASN A 2 23.15 -3.48 1.99
CA ASN A 2 22.39 -3.87 3.20
C ASN A 2 20.88 -3.64 3.04
N ARG A 3 20.10 -4.42 3.82
CA ARG A 3 18.64 -4.37 4.05
C ARG A 3 18.08 -2.99 4.48
N SER A 4 18.92 -1.96 4.52
CA SER A 4 18.73 -0.65 5.17
C SER A 4 18.19 0.46 4.25
N ARG A 5 17.57 0.10 3.11
CA ARG A 5 16.91 1.08 2.21
C ARG A 5 15.45 0.73 1.91
N LEU A 6 14.84 -0.09 2.77
CA LEU A 6 13.47 -0.56 2.60
C LEU A 6 12.48 0.58 2.87
N VAL A 7 11.92 1.08 1.77
CA VAL A 7 10.70 1.90 1.58
C VAL A 7 10.07 2.45 2.86
N ARG A 8 10.35 3.73 3.11
CA ARG A 8 9.66 4.55 4.11
C ARG A 8 8.41 5.15 3.47
N PHE A 9 7.24 4.61 3.78
CA PHE A 9 5.95 5.33 3.95
C PHE A 9 4.88 4.30 4.41
N ILE A 10 4.58 4.28 5.71
CA ILE A 10 3.36 3.67 6.25
C ILE A 10 2.36 4.82 6.38
N VAL A 11 1.30 4.83 5.57
CA VAL A 11 0.21 5.82 5.68
C VAL A 11 -0.89 5.27 6.58
N SER A 12 -1.50 6.20 7.33
CA SER A 12 -2.31 6.06 8.53
C SER A 12 -3.46 5.04 8.47
N THR A 13 -3.71 4.45 9.64
CA THR A 13 -4.94 3.77 10.05
C THR A 13 -6.16 4.63 9.75
N ILE A 14 -7.17 4.05 9.07
CA ILE A 14 -8.50 4.63 8.99
C ILE A 14 -9.25 4.24 10.26
N GLY A 15 -9.70 5.24 11.03
CA GLY A 15 -10.77 5.05 12.02
C GLY A 15 -10.44 4.43 13.38
N VAL A 16 -9.17 4.33 13.80
CA VAL A 16 -8.83 3.85 15.16
C VAL A 16 -8.13 4.96 15.94
N PRO A 17 -8.71 5.48 17.05
CA PRO A 17 -8.09 6.52 17.88
C PRO A 17 -6.89 6.02 18.72
N ALA A 18 -6.25 4.93 18.29
CA ALA A 18 -5.13 4.27 18.96
C ALA A 18 -4.03 3.91 17.94
N PRO A 19 -2.75 3.87 18.34
CA PRO A 19 -1.68 3.41 17.46
C PRO A 19 -1.99 1.99 16.95
N ALA A 20 -1.75 1.75 15.66
CA ALA A 20 -1.91 0.44 15.06
C ALA A 20 -1.19 -0.61 15.91
N SER A 21 -1.95 -1.59 16.40
CA SER A 21 -1.45 -2.59 17.35
C SER A 21 -0.79 -3.75 16.61
N SER A 22 -1.11 -3.91 15.33
CA SER A 22 -0.53 -4.89 14.43
C SER A 22 -0.42 -4.36 13.00
N PRO A 23 0.47 -4.92 12.16
CA PRO A 23 0.53 -4.60 10.73
C PRO A 23 -0.78 -4.85 9.97
N ALA A 24 -1.63 -5.78 10.44
CA ALA A 24 -2.92 -6.07 9.83
C ALA A 24 -3.91 -4.90 9.96
N ASP A 25 -3.68 -4.00 10.90
CA ASP A 25 -4.44 -2.76 11.07
C ASP A 25 -3.99 -1.66 10.09
N CYS A 26 -2.86 -1.86 9.42
CA CYS A 26 -2.26 -0.91 8.48
C CYS A 26 -2.61 -1.24 7.04
N THR A 27 -2.70 -0.19 6.22
CA THR A 27 -2.77 -0.28 4.77
C THR A 27 -1.60 0.48 4.17
N LEU A 28 -0.80 -0.20 3.34
CA LEU A 28 0.26 0.43 2.57
C LEU A 28 -0.30 0.92 1.23
N ILE A 29 0.06 2.14 0.83
CA ILE A 29 -0.21 2.66 -0.51
C ILE A 29 1.12 2.70 -1.26
N GLY A 30 1.23 1.98 -2.38
CA GLY A 30 2.48 1.82 -3.12
C GLY A 30 2.27 1.77 -4.63
N ASP A 31 3.26 2.20 -5.40
CA ASP A 31 3.14 2.36 -6.86
C ASP A 31 3.94 1.31 -7.65
N SER A 32 4.57 0.37 -6.94
CA SER A 32 5.36 -0.72 -7.50
C SER A 32 4.93 -2.10 -6.97
N PRO A 33 5.15 -3.18 -7.76
CA PRO A 33 4.94 -4.55 -7.29
C PRO A 33 5.72 -4.92 -6.01
N SER A 34 6.86 -4.28 -5.76
CA SER A 34 7.67 -4.51 -4.56
C SER A 34 6.97 -3.98 -3.31
N ASP A 35 6.25 -2.87 -3.43
CA ASP A 35 5.49 -2.28 -2.33
C ASP A 35 4.35 -3.20 -1.90
N ILE A 36 3.61 -3.76 -2.88
CA ILE A 36 2.54 -4.72 -2.65
C ILE A 36 3.07 -5.96 -1.91
N LYS A 37 4.16 -6.55 -2.42
CA LYS A 37 4.78 -7.72 -1.81
C LYS A 37 5.31 -7.43 -0.41
N ALA A 38 5.85 -6.23 -0.17
CA ALA A 38 6.31 -5.83 1.15
C ALA A 38 5.15 -5.73 2.12
N ALA A 39 4.06 -5.05 1.75
CA ALA A 39 2.87 -4.93 2.59
C ALA A 39 2.35 -6.30 3.04
N HIS A 40 2.17 -7.22 2.08
CA HIS A 40 1.72 -8.58 2.37
C HIS A 40 2.71 -9.39 3.20
N ALA A 41 4.02 -9.25 2.96
CA ALA A 41 5.04 -9.91 3.77
C ALA A 41 5.04 -9.43 5.23
N PHE A 42 4.60 -8.20 5.48
CA PHE A 42 4.39 -7.67 6.83
C PHE A 42 2.99 -7.98 7.39
N GLY A 43 2.09 -8.58 6.61
CA GLY A 43 0.70 -8.87 7.01
C GLY A 43 -0.24 -7.66 6.92
N ALA A 44 0.16 -6.59 6.25
CA ALA A 44 -0.66 -5.41 5.99
C ALA A 44 -1.45 -5.55 4.68
N ARG A 45 -2.50 -4.74 4.53
CA ARG A 45 -3.22 -4.57 3.24
C ARG A 45 -2.43 -3.65 2.31
N ALA A 46 -2.66 -3.77 1.01
CA ALA A 46 -1.97 -3.03 -0.03
C ALA A 46 -2.92 -2.36 -1.04
N ILE A 47 -2.85 -1.04 -1.16
CA ILE A 47 -3.47 -0.25 -2.23
C ILE A 47 -2.40 0.09 -3.27
N GLY A 48 -2.59 -0.37 -4.51
CA GLY A 48 -1.76 -0.03 -5.65
C GLY A 48 -2.12 1.35 -6.21
N TYR A 49 -1.17 2.28 -6.26
CA TYR A 49 -1.37 3.60 -6.89
C TYR A 49 -0.90 3.60 -8.35
N ALA A 50 -1.85 3.46 -9.27
CA ALA A 50 -1.63 3.31 -10.70
C ALA A 50 -1.73 4.64 -11.47
N ASN A 51 -1.01 5.68 -11.05
CA ASN A 51 -1.03 7.00 -11.68
C ASN A 51 -0.41 7.10 -13.10
N LYS A 52 -0.06 5.98 -13.71
CA LYS A 52 0.59 5.91 -15.03
C LYS A 52 0.10 4.69 -15.81
N PRO A 53 0.04 4.77 -17.16
CA PRO A 53 -0.33 3.64 -18.00
C PRO A 53 0.50 2.38 -17.70
N GLY A 54 -0.18 1.22 -17.72
CA GLY A 54 0.44 -0.08 -17.49
C GLY A 54 0.77 -0.39 -16.02
N LYS A 55 0.57 0.55 -15.07
CA LYS A 55 0.69 0.23 -13.64
C LYS A 55 -0.48 -0.58 -13.13
N PHE A 56 -1.70 -0.31 -13.63
CA PHE A 56 -2.89 -0.99 -13.16
C PHE A 56 -2.74 -2.52 -13.23
N GLU A 57 -2.40 -3.04 -14.41
CA GLU A 57 -2.15 -4.48 -14.61
C GLU A 57 -0.97 -4.99 -13.78
N LYS A 58 0.14 -4.23 -13.71
CA LYS A 58 1.32 -4.64 -12.94
C LYS A 58 1.03 -4.77 -11.44
N LEU A 59 0.24 -3.85 -10.88
CA LEU A 59 -0.11 -3.83 -9.47
C LEU A 59 -1.19 -4.87 -9.16
N THR A 60 -2.16 -5.05 -10.05
CA THR A 60 -3.14 -6.14 -9.98
C THR A 60 -2.45 -7.50 -9.99
N ASN A 61 -1.53 -7.73 -10.93
CA ASN A 61 -0.76 -8.98 -11.03
C ASN A 61 0.21 -9.18 -9.86
N ALA A 62 0.60 -8.11 -9.16
CA ALA A 62 1.40 -8.19 -7.94
C ALA A 62 0.55 -8.59 -6.72
N GLY A 63 -0.78 -8.60 -6.84
CA GLY A 63 -1.72 -8.98 -5.79
C GLY A 63 -2.27 -7.80 -4.99
N ALA A 64 -2.26 -6.56 -5.49
CA ALA A 64 -2.83 -5.44 -4.73
C ALA A 64 -4.29 -5.72 -4.34
N ASP A 65 -4.66 -5.43 -3.08
CA ASP A 65 -6.03 -5.62 -2.57
C ASP A 65 -7.02 -4.66 -3.25
N THR A 66 -6.52 -3.49 -3.66
CA THR A 66 -7.24 -2.51 -4.48
C THR A 66 -6.23 -1.71 -5.29
N VAL A 67 -6.63 -1.23 -6.46
CA VAL A 67 -5.81 -0.34 -7.29
C VAL A 67 -6.58 0.95 -7.55
N ALA A 68 -5.96 2.09 -7.25
CA ALA A 68 -6.50 3.41 -7.48
C ALA A 68 -5.61 4.19 -8.44
N GLU A 69 -6.21 4.90 -9.40
CA GLU A 69 -5.47 5.72 -10.38
C GLU A 69 -5.34 7.18 -9.94
N GLN A 70 -6.20 7.62 -9.02
CA GLN A 70 -6.21 8.98 -8.46
C GLN A 70 -6.09 8.95 -6.94
N LEU A 71 -5.37 9.92 -6.38
CA LEU A 71 -5.16 10.02 -4.93
C LEU A 71 -6.44 10.42 -4.19
N GLU A 72 -7.36 11.17 -4.83
CA GLU A 72 -8.63 11.57 -4.21
C GLU A 72 -9.47 10.37 -3.76
N LEU A 73 -9.51 9.30 -4.56
CA LEU A 73 -10.18 8.03 -4.23
C LEU A 73 -9.56 7.35 -3.00
N ILE A 74 -8.27 7.53 -2.78
CA ILE A 74 -7.59 6.94 -1.63
C ILE A 74 -7.91 7.75 -0.37
N THR A 75 -8.09 9.08 -0.49
CA THR A 75 -8.36 9.97 0.65
C THR A 75 -9.81 10.05 1.08
N SER A 76 -10.78 9.70 0.23
CA SER A 76 -12.21 9.71 0.58
C SER A 76 -12.65 8.50 1.39
N GLU A 77 -11.86 7.43 1.37
CA GLU A 77 -12.10 6.19 2.11
C GLU A 77 -11.36 6.18 3.46
N LEU A 78 -10.49 7.18 3.73
CA LEU A 78 -9.75 7.38 4.99
C LEU A 78 -10.46 8.39 5.91
#